data_AF-A0AAN0REF1-F1
#
_entry.id   AF-A0AAN0REF1-F1
#
_cell.length_a   1.000
_cell.length_b   1.000
_cell.length_c   1.000
_cell.angle_alpha   90.00
_cell.angle_beta   90.00
_cell.angle_gamma   90.00
#
_symmetry.space_group_name_H-M   'P 1'
#
loop_
_entity.id
_entity.type
_entity.pdbx_description
1 polymer ?
#
loop_
_entity_poly.entity_id
_entity_poly.type
_entity_poly.pdbx_seq_one_letter_code
_entity_poly.pdbx_strand_id
1 'polypeptide(L)'
;MTRPVPRRFLAQLLNRPQMIAPAAGAAVLSALLPGARLDGGWGDDDPLPLPDPRAYRVENGVAIVPVIGKLVHRGGGMDAASGLTSYQALGDMLADALGAESVSAILLDVDSPGGEAAGCLDFADWFAAQRGIKPVIACVNQQCCSAAYAVVAAGADRILIGASAVAGSIGIIAYHADVSRMLDGDGVTVTALAAGALKTAGAPEIPLSEDARTMLMGIIDGEYSRFCDLVARHRGMSPDAVRATEAAIYRGSDAVTAGLADAISTFEDSLMALTHSSSRVAPSGARTGASSTGLSMASGGKNDSGTDNPPEETPVPTSPAPTSPAPDSAPVLPGGDNIPVRPYPPADAVAVASACQAAGYPQLTAELLMMGASMEQVGARIEAANSVRTACDAAGYGYLAAEMIAANAGTDAVAGRLSCARSITDAATRLGMAGAAEAMIRSNLSLEAAREIMFSASAQASDRVGISTAYAAQAGAEAASSWDSARMRVFGSSSLKAH
;
A
#
# COMPACT_ATOMS: atom_id res chain seq x y z
N MET A 1 10.08 23.19 18.31
CA MET A 1 8.61 23.06 18.26
C MET A 1 8.24 22.25 17.03
N THR A 2 7.67 21.08 17.22
CA THR A 2 7.22 20.16 16.16
C THR A 2 5.87 20.60 15.60
N ARG A 3 5.72 20.67 14.27
CA ARG A 3 4.40 20.83 13.63
C ARG A 3 3.75 19.45 13.45
N PRO A 4 2.43 19.31 13.67
CA PRO A 4 1.77 18.01 13.68
C PRO A 4 1.47 17.49 12.27
N VAL A 5 1.61 16.18 12.07
CA VAL A 5 1.00 15.45 10.96
C VAL A 5 -0.53 15.66 11.01
N PRO A 6 -1.24 15.77 9.87
CA PRO A 6 -2.71 15.80 9.86
C PRO A 6 -3.28 14.57 10.58
N ARG A 7 -3.90 14.79 11.76
CA ARG A 7 -4.41 13.72 12.65
C ARG A 7 -5.33 12.72 11.95
N ARG A 8 -5.98 13.13 10.85
CA ARG A 8 -6.82 12.26 10.01
C ARG A 8 -6.05 11.08 9.41
N PHE A 9 -4.83 11.28 8.92
CA PHE A 9 -4.07 10.24 8.21
C PHE A 9 -3.57 9.14 9.18
N LEU A 10 -3.08 9.51 10.36
CA LEU A 10 -2.77 8.57 11.44
C LEU A 10 -4.03 7.81 11.90
N ALA A 11 -5.17 8.49 12.05
CA ALA A 11 -6.45 7.88 12.40
C ALA A 11 -7.07 7.01 11.29
N GLN A 12 -6.57 7.08 10.05
CA GLN A 12 -6.92 6.19 8.95
C GLN A 12 -6.09 4.91 8.95
N LEU A 13 -4.83 4.97 9.41
CA LEU A 13 -3.89 3.85 9.40
C LEU A 13 -3.95 2.98 10.67
N LEU A 14 -4.03 3.61 11.84
CA LEU A 14 -4.00 2.92 13.13
C LEU A 14 -5.38 2.38 13.53
N ASN A 15 -5.38 1.18 14.11
CA ASN A 15 -6.57 0.47 14.62
C ASN A 15 -7.70 0.28 13.59
N ARG A 16 -7.36 0.28 12.29
CA ARG A 16 -8.30 0.06 11.18
C ARG A 16 -7.76 -0.99 10.21
N PRO A 17 -8.59 -1.94 9.77
CA PRO A 17 -8.24 -2.85 8.68
C PRO A 17 -7.78 -2.10 7.43
N GLN A 18 -6.59 -2.45 6.95
CA GLN A 18 -6.01 -2.01 5.69
C GLN A 18 -5.90 -3.21 4.74
N MET A 19 -6.10 -2.93 3.47
CA MET A 19 -5.81 -3.80 2.34
C MET A 19 -4.64 -3.17 1.57
N ILE A 20 -3.46 -3.13 2.19
CA ILE A 20 -2.24 -2.52 1.64
C ILE A 20 -1.06 -3.50 1.72
N ALA A 21 -0.18 -3.48 0.72
CA ALA A 21 1.06 -4.25 0.72
C ALA A 21 1.90 -3.95 1.99
N PRO A 22 2.40 -4.98 2.73
CA PRO A 22 3.04 -4.77 4.03
C PRO A 22 4.23 -3.82 4.02
N ALA A 23 5.03 -3.80 2.95
CA ALA A 23 6.16 -2.88 2.82
C ALA A 23 5.72 -1.41 2.70
N ALA A 24 4.62 -1.13 1.99
CA ALA A 24 4.05 0.22 1.89
C ALA A 24 3.40 0.65 3.22
N GLY A 25 2.69 -0.27 3.90
CA GLY A 25 2.16 -0.03 5.24
C GLY A 25 3.26 0.29 6.27
N ALA A 26 4.36 -0.47 6.25
CA ALA A 26 5.53 -0.25 7.10
C ALA A 26 6.28 1.06 6.77
N ALA A 27 6.45 1.41 5.49
CA ALA A 27 7.04 2.67 5.08
C ALA A 27 6.21 3.88 5.57
N VAL A 28 4.89 3.81 5.43
CA VAL A 28 3.98 4.84 5.93
C VAL A 28 4.03 4.91 7.46
N LEU A 29 4.06 3.79 8.19
CA LEU A 29 4.17 3.80 9.65
C LEU A 29 5.52 4.37 10.14
N SER A 30 6.61 4.02 9.48
CA SER A 30 7.96 4.53 9.74
C SER A 30 8.07 6.04 9.53
N ALA A 31 7.41 6.56 8.49
CA ALA A 31 7.30 8.00 8.21
C ALA A 31 6.32 8.76 9.13
N LEU A 32 5.71 8.11 10.13
CA LEU A 32 4.67 8.71 10.99
C LEU A 32 4.95 8.59 12.50
N LEU A 33 5.81 7.66 12.92
CA LEU A 33 6.27 7.52 14.30
C LEU A 33 7.66 8.22 14.48
N PRO A 34 8.16 8.42 15.72
CA PRO A 34 9.22 9.40 15.99
C PRO A 34 10.51 9.20 15.15
N GLY A 35 10.85 10.24 14.37
CA GLY A 35 11.88 10.21 13.33
C GLY A 35 11.41 10.86 12.01
N ALA A 36 10.08 10.97 11.84
CA ALA A 36 9.43 11.59 10.68
C ALA A 36 9.87 13.05 10.41
N ARG A 37 10.71 13.22 9.39
CA ARG A 37 10.98 14.51 8.74
C ARG A 37 10.35 14.49 7.35
N LEU A 38 9.34 15.33 7.14
CA LEU A 38 8.93 15.79 5.81
C LEU A 38 8.99 17.32 5.86
N ASP A 39 10.08 17.88 5.33
CA ASP A 39 10.16 19.31 5.08
C ASP A 39 9.30 19.62 3.84
N GLY A 40 8.25 20.41 4.05
CA GLY A 40 7.25 20.74 3.03
C GLY A 40 6.63 22.09 3.37
N GLY A 41 7.37 23.16 3.12
CA GLY A 41 6.87 24.52 3.25
C GLY A 41 5.90 24.82 2.12
N TRP A 42 4.61 24.86 2.43
CA TRP A 42 3.62 25.47 1.56
C TRP A 42 3.77 26.98 1.71
N GLY A 43 4.37 27.62 0.70
CA GLY A 43 4.25 29.06 0.51
C GLY A 43 2.83 29.40 0.06
N ASP A 44 2.52 30.70 0.05
CA ASP A 44 1.24 31.23 -0.45
C ASP A 44 1.16 31.19 -1.99
N ASP A 45 1.32 30.01 -2.58
CA ASP A 45 1.08 29.75 -3.99
C ASP A 45 -0.44 29.63 -4.24
N ASP A 46 -0.90 30.18 -5.38
CA ASP A 46 -2.31 30.21 -5.79
C ASP A 46 -2.99 28.82 -5.65
N PRO A 47 -4.30 28.78 -5.35
CA PRO A 47 -5.03 27.52 -5.21
C PRO A 47 -4.87 26.70 -6.48
N LEU A 48 -4.14 25.58 -6.37
CA LEU A 48 -3.91 24.64 -7.46
C LEU A 48 -5.26 24.31 -8.10
N PRO A 49 -5.38 24.37 -9.44
CA PRO A 49 -6.64 24.13 -10.11
C PRO A 49 -7.17 22.76 -9.70
N LEU A 50 -8.45 22.72 -9.32
CA LEU A 50 -9.14 21.47 -9.02
C LEU A 50 -8.91 20.49 -10.18
N PRO A 51 -8.58 19.21 -9.92
CA PRO A 51 -8.36 18.24 -10.98
C PRO A 51 -9.51 18.23 -11.97
N ASP A 52 -9.18 18.15 -13.26
CA ASP A 52 -10.17 18.06 -14.34
C ASP A 52 -11.18 16.94 -14.01
N PRO A 53 -12.51 17.17 -14.08
CA PRO A 53 -13.51 16.12 -13.91
C PRO A 53 -13.31 14.92 -14.84
N ARG A 54 -12.51 15.04 -15.91
CA ARG A 54 -11.99 13.93 -16.71
C ARG A 54 -10.58 13.53 -16.27
N ALA A 55 -10.48 12.94 -15.07
CA ALA A 55 -9.24 12.39 -14.53
C ALA A 55 -8.77 11.07 -15.22
N TYR A 56 -9.41 10.68 -16.34
CA TYR A 56 -8.99 9.61 -17.23
C TYR A 56 -8.85 10.13 -18.67
N ARG A 57 -7.94 9.52 -19.46
CA ARG A 57 -7.69 9.92 -20.86
C ARG A 57 -8.37 8.97 -21.84
N VAL A 58 -8.74 9.43 -23.03
CA VAL A 58 -9.33 8.58 -24.08
C VAL A 58 -8.40 8.52 -25.29
N GLU A 59 -8.00 7.32 -25.68
CA GLU A 59 -7.12 7.06 -26.82
C GLU A 59 -7.79 6.02 -27.74
N ASN A 60 -8.02 6.36 -29.02
CA ASN A 60 -8.63 5.47 -30.03
C ASN A 60 -9.97 4.82 -29.60
N GLY A 61 -10.77 5.52 -28.79
CA GLY A 61 -12.04 5.01 -28.23
C GLY A 61 -11.89 4.19 -26.95
N VAL A 62 -10.68 4.00 -26.44
CA VAL A 62 -10.41 3.33 -25.16
C VAL A 62 -10.22 4.37 -24.07
N ALA A 63 -11.00 4.28 -22.99
CA ALA A 63 -10.79 5.08 -21.78
C ALA A 63 -9.69 4.44 -20.92
N ILE A 64 -8.61 5.17 -20.68
CA ILE A 64 -7.48 4.74 -19.85
C ILE A 64 -7.64 5.37 -18.46
N VAL A 65 -8.15 4.57 -17.52
CA VAL A 65 -8.49 4.97 -16.16
C VAL A 65 -7.33 4.62 -15.21
N PRO A 66 -6.72 5.60 -14.52
CA PRO A 66 -5.60 5.34 -13.63
C PRO A 66 -6.07 4.73 -12.30
N VAL A 67 -5.47 3.60 -11.91
CA VAL A 67 -5.59 2.98 -10.58
C VAL A 67 -4.21 3.08 -9.92
N ILE A 68 -3.84 4.30 -9.55
CA ILE A 68 -2.48 4.66 -9.14
C ILE A 68 -2.44 5.11 -7.68
N GLY A 69 -1.36 4.74 -6.98
CA GLY A 69 -1.08 5.20 -5.62
C GLY A 69 -1.92 4.49 -4.55
N LYS A 70 -1.94 5.03 -3.32
CA LYS A 70 -2.69 4.41 -2.21
C LYS A 70 -4.19 4.68 -2.38
N LEU A 71 -5.00 3.63 -2.24
CA LEU A 71 -6.46 3.72 -2.34
C LEU A 71 -7.11 4.09 -0.99
N VAL A 72 -8.10 4.97 -1.01
CA VAL A 72 -8.80 5.44 0.21
C VAL A 72 -10.32 5.46 0.02
N HIS A 73 -11.09 5.38 1.10
CA HIS A 73 -12.55 5.35 1.01
C HIS A 73 -13.12 6.66 0.44
N ARG A 74 -12.63 7.81 0.92
CA ARG A 74 -13.06 9.14 0.46
C ARG A 74 -11.87 10.08 0.39
N GLY A 75 -11.77 10.82 -0.72
CA GLY A 75 -10.82 11.90 -0.88
C GLY A 75 -11.37 13.23 -0.35
N GLY A 76 -10.54 14.01 0.34
CA GLY A 76 -10.71 15.44 0.56
C GLY A 76 -9.97 16.28 -0.49
N GLY A 77 -10.20 17.60 -0.49
CA GLY A 77 -9.60 18.52 -1.48
C GLY A 77 -8.07 18.63 -1.44
N MET A 78 -7.40 18.16 -0.38
CA MET A 78 -5.93 18.07 -0.31
C MET A 78 -5.38 16.74 -0.84
N ASP A 79 -6.22 15.72 -1.01
CA ASP A 79 -5.76 14.34 -1.20
C ASP A 79 -5.29 14.12 -2.65
N ALA A 80 -5.90 14.83 -3.62
CA ALA A 80 -5.51 14.78 -5.03
C ALA A 80 -4.07 15.24 -5.31
N ALA A 81 -3.52 16.15 -4.49
CA ALA A 81 -2.14 16.61 -4.61
C ALA A 81 -1.11 15.64 -3.99
N SER A 82 -1.58 14.55 -3.33
CA SER A 82 -0.74 13.66 -2.52
C SER A 82 -0.56 12.24 -3.10
N GLY A 83 -1.06 11.98 -4.32
CA GLY A 83 -1.01 10.64 -4.92
C GLY A 83 -1.97 9.63 -4.28
N LEU A 84 -3.04 10.12 -3.64
CA LEU A 84 -4.13 9.30 -3.10
C LEU A 84 -5.29 9.24 -4.10
N THR A 85 -5.76 8.03 -4.38
CA THR A 85 -6.92 7.80 -5.26
C THR A 85 -8.08 7.26 -4.41
N SER A 86 -9.25 7.89 -4.48
CA SER A 86 -10.41 7.43 -3.68
C SER A 86 -11.32 6.46 -4.46
N TYR A 87 -11.96 5.51 -3.77
CA TYR A 87 -12.98 4.64 -4.37
C TYR A 87 -14.13 5.43 -4.98
N GLN A 88 -14.51 6.56 -4.37
CA GLN A 88 -15.48 7.48 -4.96
C GLN A 88 -14.99 8.03 -6.31
N ALA A 89 -13.79 8.60 -6.37
CA ALA A 89 -13.24 9.16 -7.62
C ALA A 89 -13.04 8.09 -8.71
N LEU A 90 -12.64 6.86 -8.34
CA LEU A 90 -12.61 5.73 -9.26
C LEU A 90 -14.01 5.37 -9.77
N GLY A 91 -15.01 5.32 -8.90
CA GLY A 91 -16.40 5.09 -9.26
C GLY A 91 -16.95 6.15 -10.23
N ASP A 92 -16.67 7.42 -9.95
CA ASP A 92 -17.10 8.56 -10.80
C ASP A 92 -16.43 8.48 -12.19
N MET A 93 -15.12 8.23 -12.27
CA MET A 93 -14.40 8.03 -13.55
C MET A 93 -14.92 6.82 -14.33
N LEU A 94 -15.15 5.69 -13.65
CA LEU A 94 -15.66 4.48 -14.29
C LEU A 94 -17.09 4.67 -14.78
N ALA A 95 -17.96 5.32 -14.01
CA ALA A 95 -19.33 5.61 -14.40
C ALA A 95 -19.39 6.51 -15.65
N ASP A 96 -18.57 7.56 -15.73
CA ASP A 96 -18.46 8.42 -16.91
C ASP A 96 -17.93 7.65 -18.13
N ALA A 97 -16.84 6.89 -17.98
CA ALA A 97 -16.27 6.07 -19.04
C ALA A 97 -17.23 4.98 -19.54
N LEU A 98 -18.03 4.39 -18.66
CA LEU A 98 -19.09 3.42 -19.00
C LEU A 98 -20.26 4.10 -19.72
N GLY A 99 -20.64 5.32 -19.34
CA GLY A 99 -21.72 6.08 -19.98
C GLY A 99 -21.36 6.72 -21.33
N ALA A 100 -20.10 7.10 -21.55
CA ALA A 100 -19.71 7.89 -22.72
C ALA A 100 -19.76 7.11 -24.05
N GLU A 101 -20.57 7.57 -25.02
CA GLU A 101 -20.68 6.94 -26.35
C GLU A 101 -19.36 6.92 -27.14
N SER A 102 -18.46 7.88 -26.89
CA SER A 102 -17.12 7.95 -27.49
C SER A 102 -16.13 6.92 -26.94
N VAL A 103 -16.52 6.15 -25.92
CA VAL A 103 -15.70 5.12 -25.28
C VAL A 103 -16.29 3.75 -25.62
N SER A 104 -15.54 2.91 -26.32
CA SER A 104 -15.93 1.53 -26.67
C SER A 104 -15.41 0.49 -25.68
N ALA A 105 -14.32 0.79 -24.95
CA ALA A 105 -13.71 -0.11 -23.97
C ALA A 105 -12.94 0.68 -22.89
N ILE A 106 -12.59 0.01 -21.79
CA ILE A 106 -11.85 0.59 -20.67
C ILE A 106 -10.54 -0.19 -20.43
N LEU A 107 -9.43 0.55 -20.34
CA LEU A 107 -8.14 0.06 -19.85
C LEU A 107 -7.91 0.61 -18.45
N LEU A 108 -7.73 -0.25 -17.45
CA LEU A 108 -7.24 0.16 -16.13
C LEU A 108 -5.71 0.16 -16.16
N ASP A 109 -5.08 1.32 -15.93
CA ASP A 109 -3.62 1.47 -15.82
C ASP A 109 -3.24 1.38 -14.33
N VAL A 110 -2.65 0.25 -13.92
CA VAL A 110 -2.56 -0.13 -12.49
C VAL A 110 -1.13 -0.07 -11.96
N ASP A 111 -0.93 0.82 -10.99
CA ASP A 111 0.26 0.91 -10.13
C ASP A 111 -0.18 1.32 -8.72
N SER A 112 -0.70 0.35 -7.97
CA SER A 112 -1.24 0.60 -6.63
C SER A 112 -0.90 -0.51 -5.62
N PRO A 113 -0.29 -0.17 -4.47
CA PRO A 113 -0.04 -1.10 -3.37
C PRO A 113 -1.32 -1.48 -2.61
N GLY A 114 -2.48 -0.95 -3.00
CA GLY A 114 -3.73 -1.03 -2.26
C GLY A 114 -3.92 0.16 -1.31
N GLY A 115 -4.64 -0.03 -0.20
CA GLY A 115 -4.91 1.03 0.77
C GLY A 115 -5.92 0.66 1.86
N GLU A 116 -6.96 1.48 2.07
CA GLU A 116 -7.95 1.27 3.14
C GLU A 116 -8.89 0.10 2.83
N ALA A 117 -9.19 -0.79 3.79
CA ALA A 117 -10.19 -1.83 3.55
C ALA A 117 -11.63 -1.26 3.54
N ALA A 118 -11.87 -0.17 4.26
CA ALA A 118 -13.17 0.47 4.38
C ALA A 118 -13.70 0.92 3.00
N GLY A 119 -14.88 0.42 2.63
CA GLY A 119 -15.51 0.69 1.33
C GLY A 119 -14.85 -0.01 0.13
N CYS A 120 -13.72 -0.70 0.29
CA CYS A 120 -13.02 -1.35 -0.81
C CYS A 120 -13.85 -2.50 -1.42
N LEU A 121 -14.33 -3.42 -0.58
CA LEU A 121 -15.10 -4.58 -1.04
C LEU A 121 -16.48 -4.18 -1.57
N ASP A 122 -17.12 -3.17 -0.96
CA ASP A 122 -18.42 -2.68 -1.40
C ASP A 122 -18.31 -1.95 -2.76
N PHE A 123 -17.22 -1.21 -2.99
CA PHE A 123 -16.88 -0.63 -4.29
C PHE A 123 -16.52 -1.71 -5.33
N ALA A 124 -15.81 -2.76 -4.93
CA ALA A 124 -15.49 -3.88 -5.80
C ALA A 124 -16.77 -4.65 -6.22
N ASP A 125 -17.71 -4.92 -5.31
CA ASP A 125 -19.02 -5.50 -5.64
C ASP A 125 -19.85 -4.58 -6.57
N TRP A 126 -19.80 -3.25 -6.38
CA TRP A 126 -20.41 -2.29 -7.33
C TRP A 126 -19.77 -2.36 -8.72
N PHE A 127 -18.44 -2.45 -8.81
CA PHE A 127 -17.71 -2.50 -10.08
C PHE A 127 -17.94 -3.83 -10.80
N ALA A 128 -18.00 -4.95 -10.06
CA ALA A 128 -18.43 -6.25 -10.57
C ALA A 128 -19.81 -6.18 -11.23
N ALA A 129 -20.76 -5.42 -10.66
CA ALA A 129 -22.09 -5.22 -11.24
C ALA A 129 -22.10 -4.39 -12.53
N GLN A 130 -21.00 -3.69 -12.88
CA GLN A 130 -20.86 -2.96 -14.15
C GLN A 130 -20.30 -3.82 -15.29
N ARG A 131 -19.88 -5.06 -15.03
CA ARG A 131 -19.29 -5.93 -16.05
C ARG A 131 -20.27 -6.25 -17.17
N GLY A 132 -19.75 -6.32 -18.39
CA GLY A 132 -20.53 -6.58 -19.60
C GLY A 132 -21.18 -5.34 -20.23
N ILE A 133 -21.13 -4.16 -19.58
CA ILE A 133 -21.55 -2.89 -20.20
C ILE A 133 -20.57 -2.49 -21.32
N LYS A 134 -19.26 -2.52 -21.03
CA LYS A 134 -18.16 -2.39 -21.98
C LYS A 134 -17.03 -3.36 -21.60
N PRO A 135 -16.16 -3.78 -22.54
CA PRO A 135 -14.99 -4.57 -22.21
C PRO A 135 -14.05 -3.80 -21.28
N VAL A 136 -13.64 -4.42 -20.18
CA VAL A 136 -12.67 -3.86 -19.23
C VAL A 136 -11.43 -4.76 -19.18
N ILE A 137 -10.25 -4.22 -19.48
CA ILE A 137 -8.97 -4.92 -19.26
C ILE A 137 -8.15 -4.12 -18.26
N ALA A 138 -7.52 -4.79 -17.31
CA ALA A 138 -6.50 -4.18 -16.46
C ALA A 138 -5.10 -4.49 -17.01
N CYS A 139 -4.26 -3.48 -17.08
CA CYS A 139 -2.83 -3.59 -17.34
C CYS A 139 -2.07 -3.23 -16.06
N VAL A 140 -1.43 -4.22 -15.45
CA VAL A 140 -0.62 -4.05 -14.23
C VAL A 140 0.80 -3.68 -14.63
N ASN A 141 1.08 -2.38 -14.53
CA ASN A 141 2.30 -1.75 -15.04
C ASN A 141 3.48 -1.90 -14.06
N GLN A 142 3.21 -1.78 -12.75
CA GLN A 142 4.18 -2.02 -11.68
C GLN A 142 3.62 -2.95 -10.60
N GLN A 143 2.46 -2.64 -10.03
CA GLN A 143 1.88 -3.41 -8.94
C GLN A 143 0.34 -3.33 -8.91
N CYS A 144 -0.30 -4.45 -8.63
CA CYS A 144 -1.74 -4.56 -8.37
C CYS A 144 -1.92 -5.38 -7.10
N CYS A 145 -1.79 -4.72 -5.95
CA CYS A 145 -1.74 -5.37 -4.65
C CYS A 145 -2.96 -5.04 -3.79
N SER A 146 -3.41 -6.05 -3.04
CA SER A 146 -4.39 -5.94 -1.96
C SER A 146 -5.67 -5.20 -2.39
N ALA A 147 -5.97 -3.98 -1.91
CA ALA A 147 -7.20 -3.27 -2.31
C ALA A 147 -7.33 -3.06 -3.82
N ALA A 148 -6.22 -2.75 -4.50
CA ALA A 148 -6.23 -2.60 -5.96
C ALA A 148 -6.54 -3.94 -6.65
N TYR A 149 -6.03 -5.03 -6.09
CA TYR A 149 -6.32 -6.37 -6.59
C TYR A 149 -7.79 -6.77 -6.39
N ALA A 150 -8.43 -6.37 -5.28
CA ALA A 150 -9.86 -6.58 -5.07
C ALA A 150 -10.71 -5.88 -6.15
N VAL A 151 -10.44 -4.59 -6.39
CA VAL A 151 -11.12 -3.78 -7.41
C VAL A 151 -10.91 -4.35 -8.81
N VAL A 152 -9.66 -4.64 -9.17
CA VAL A 152 -9.29 -5.14 -10.50
C VAL A 152 -9.85 -6.53 -10.75
N ALA A 153 -9.75 -7.46 -9.79
CA ALA A 153 -10.35 -8.78 -9.92
C ALA A 153 -11.87 -8.72 -10.08
N ALA A 154 -12.55 -7.85 -9.32
CA ALA A 154 -13.99 -7.72 -9.39
C ALA A 154 -14.51 -7.20 -10.75
N GLY A 155 -13.91 -6.12 -11.27
CA GLY A 155 -14.43 -5.40 -12.44
C GLY A 155 -13.76 -5.68 -13.78
N ALA A 156 -12.53 -6.19 -13.84
CA ALA A 156 -11.86 -6.46 -15.11
C ALA A 156 -12.30 -7.81 -15.71
N ASP A 157 -12.48 -7.84 -17.04
CA ASP A 157 -12.68 -9.07 -17.80
C ASP A 157 -11.37 -9.84 -18.01
N ARG A 158 -10.24 -9.12 -18.05
CA ARG A 158 -8.88 -9.70 -18.07
C ARG A 158 -7.90 -8.86 -17.27
N ILE A 159 -6.97 -9.52 -16.61
CA ILE A 159 -5.82 -8.94 -15.90
C ILE A 159 -4.55 -9.32 -16.67
N LEU A 160 -3.93 -8.33 -17.30
CA LEU A 160 -2.65 -8.45 -17.98
C LEU A 160 -1.56 -7.85 -17.09
N ILE A 161 -0.39 -8.48 -17.00
CA ILE A 161 0.68 -8.07 -16.07
C ILE A 161 2.02 -7.88 -16.78
N GLY A 162 2.74 -6.81 -16.45
CA GLY A 162 4.12 -6.62 -16.92
C GLY A 162 5.05 -7.71 -16.39
N ALA A 163 6.08 -8.09 -17.16
CA ALA A 163 6.99 -9.19 -16.79
C ALA A 163 7.72 -8.95 -15.45
N SER A 164 8.03 -7.69 -15.12
CA SER A 164 8.60 -7.27 -13.84
C SER A 164 7.56 -6.89 -12.79
N ALA A 165 6.31 -6.69 -13.18
CA ALA A 165 5.24 -6.18 -12.31
C ALA A 165 4.73 -7.26 -11.35
N VAL A 166 4.01 -6.86 -10.30
CA VAL A 166 3.55 -7.76 -9.23
C VAL A 166 2.05 -7.70 -8.99
N ALA A 167 1.47 -8.82 -8.55
CA ALA A 167 0.06 -8.92 -8.14
C ALA A 167 -0.10 -9.80 -6.90
N GLY A 168 -1.28 -9.75 -6.26
CA GLY A 168 -1.59 -10.50 -5.05
C GLY A 168 -1.66 -9.60 -3.82
N SER A 169 -0.99 -9.95 -2.72
CA SER A 169 -1.20 -9.33 -1.40
C SER A 169 -2.66 -9.40 -0.93
N ILE A 170 -3.30 -10.54 -1.20
CA ILE A 170 -4.69 -10.81 -0.85
C ILE A 170 -4.74 -11.12 0.65
N GLY A 171 -4.94 -10.08 1.46
CA GLY A 171 -4.90 -10.14 2.91
C GLY A 171 -5.32 -8.82 3.54
N ILE A 172 -5.56 -8.87 4.86
CA ILE A 172 -5.98 -7.73 5.68
C ILE A 172 -4.94 -7.55 6.79
N ILE A 173 -4.55 -6.30 7.07
CA ILE A 173 -3.65 -5.96 8.18
C ILE A 173 -4.19 -4.75 8.95
N ALA A 174 -4.07 -4.76 10.29
CA ALA A 174 -4.31 -3.58 11.11
C ALA A 174 -3.11 -3.34 12.02
N TYR A 175 -2.68 -2.09 12.16
CA TYR A 175 -1.59 -1.70 13.05
C TYR A 175 -2.16 -1.12 14.34
N HIS A 176 -1.82 -1.74 15.47
CA HIS A 176 -2.03 -1.16 16.80
C HIS A 176 -0.67 -0.70 17.33
N ALA A 177 -0.60 0.52 17.84
CA ALA A 177 0.60 1.12 18.42
C ALA A 177 0.36 1.42 19.90
N ASP A 178 0.99 0.65 20.77
CA ASP A 178 1.00 0.88 22.22
C ASP A 178 2.07 1.93 22.56
N VAL A 179 1.63 3.08 23.09
CA VAL A 179 2.50 4.18 23.54
C VAL A 179 2.53 4.34 25.07
N SER A 180 1.93 3.41 25.83
CA SER A 180 1.87 3.46 27.31
C SER A 180 3.24 3.71 27.94
N ARG A 181 4.24 2.92 27.56
CA ARG A 181 5.63 3.05 28.06
C ARG A 181 6.32 4.37 27.69
N MET A 182 5.90 5.04 26.62
CA MET A 182 6.40 6.38 26.27
C MET A 182 5.78 7.42 27.22
N LEU A 183 4.46 7.33 27.45
CA LEU A 183 3.73 8.20 28.37
C LEU A 183 4.22 8.03 29.82
N ASP A 184 4.42 6.79 30.28
CA ASP A 184 5.01 6.49 31.60
C ASP A 184 6.42 7.08 31.75
N GLY A 185 7.23 7.05 30.69
CA GLY A 185 8.56 7.68 30.64
C GLY A 185 8.52 9.21 30.76
N ASP A 186 7.49 9.83 30.20
CA ASP A 186 7.18 11.27 30.35
C ASP A 186 6.46 11.59 31.68
N GLY A 187 6.20 10.60 32.54
CA GLY A 187 5.51 10.75 33.82
C GLY A 187 3.98 10.92 33.71
N VAL A 188 3.39 10.52 32.58
CA VAL A 188 1.96 10.67 32.25
C VAL A 188 1.24 9.32 32.34
N THR A 189 0.53 9.08 33.45
CA THR A 189 -0.34 7.90 33.58
C THR A 189 -1.74 8.18 33.03
N VAL A 190 -2.18 7.39 32.04
CA VAL A 190 -3.53 7.47 31.47
C VAL A 190 -4.43 6.38 32.09
N THR A 191 -5.59 6.77 32.63
CA THR A 191 -6.61 5.83 33.13
C THR A 191 -7.92 6.08 32.38
N ALA A 192 -8.37 5.11 31.59
CA ALA A 192 -9.65 5.22 30.90
C ALA A 192 -10.83 4.89 31.83
N LEU A 193 -11.78 5.81 31.91
CA LEU A 193 -13.08 5.61 32.54
C LEU A 193 -14.11 5.38 31.43
N ALA A 194 -14.46 4.11 31.17
CA ALA A 194 -15.30 3.72 30.03
C ALA A 194 -16.40 2.74 30.44
N ALA A 195 -17.58 2.87 29.82
CA ALA A 195 -18.67 1.91 29.93
C ALA A 195 -18.57 0.87 28.80
N GLY A 196 -18.53 -0.42 29.16
CA GLY A 196 -18.38 -1.55 28.25
C GLY A 196 -16.91 -1.96 28.04
N ALA A 197 -16.60 -3.24 28.24
CA ALA A 197 -15.23 -3.77 28.28
C ALA A 197 -14.43 -3.53 26.98
N LEU A 198 -15.09 -3.51 25.82
CA LEU A 198 -14.47 -3.29 24.52
C LEU A 198 -14.38 -1.81 24.12
N LYS A 199 -14.84 -0.87 24.94
CA LYS A 199 -14.91 0.56 24.59
C LYS A 199 -13.52 1.21 24.45
N THR A 200 -12.50 0.62 25.07
CA THR A 200 -11.08 1.00 25.00
C THR A 200 -10.28 0.14 24.01
N ALA A 201 -10.91 -0.78 23.27
CA ALA A 201 -10.19 -1.64 22.33
C ALA A 201 -9.49 -0.81 21.24
N GLY A 202 -8.17 -0.98 21.12
CA GLY A 202 -7.33 -0.21 20.21
C GLY A 202 -6.91 1.19 20.73
N ALA A 203 -7.26 1.61 21.95
CA ALA A 203 -6.74 2.84 22.54
C ALA A 203 -5.20 2.76 22.66
N PRO A 204 -4.41 3.64 22.00
CA PRO A 204 -2.97 3.51 21.97
C PRO A 204 -2.29 3.78 23.32
N GLU A 205 -2.99 4.46 24.25
CA GLU A 205 -2.49 4.77 25.58
C GLU A 205 -2.56 3.59 26.56
N ILE A 206 -3.17 2.46 26.15
CA ILE A 206 -3.47 1.30 26.99
C ILE A 206 -2.97 0.03 26.28
N PRO A 207 -2.18 -0.84 26.95
CA PRO A 207 -1.77 -2.12 26.37
C PRO A 207 -2.97 -2.95 25.89
N LEU A 208 -2.85 -3.53 24.70
CA LEU A 208 -3.93 -4.28 24.06
C LEU A 208 -4.26 -5.56 24.86
N SER A 209 -5.41 -5.57 25.53
CA SER A 209 -5.93 -6.77 26.22
C SER A 209 -6.29 -7.89 25.24
N GLU A 210 -6.27 -9.15 25.71
CA GLU A 210 -6.64 -10.31 24.89
C GLU A 210 -8.09 -10.21 24.37
N ASP A 211 -9.05 -9.75 25.18
CA ASP A 211 -10.44 -9.57 24.71
C ASP A 211 -10.54 -8.55 23.55
N ALA A 212 -9.78 -7.46 23.63
CA ALA A 212 -9.68 -6.48 22.55
C ALA A 212 -8.96 -7.06 21.33
N ARG A 213 -7.91 -7.85 21.53
CA ARG A 213 -7.17 -8.54 20.47
C ARG A 213 -8.06 -9.54 19.73
N THR A 214 -8.79 -10.39 20.44
CA THR A 214 -9.74 -11.35 19.87
C THR A 214 -10.85 -10.65 19.08
N MET A 215 -11.41 -9.55 19.60
CA MET A 215 -12.41 -8.77 18.88
C MET A 215 -11.88 -8.17 17.59
N LEU A 216 -10.69 -7.52 17.63
CA LEU A 216 -10.07 -6.92 16.45
C LEU A 216 -9.67 -7.98 15.41
N MET A 217 -9.16 -9.14 15.85
CA MET A 217 -8.89 -10.27 14.96
C MET A 217 -10.16 -10.78 14.29
N GLY A 218 -11.29 -10.91 15.01
CA GLY A 218 -12.57 -11.32 14.42
C GLY A 218 -13.07 -10.38 13.30
N ILE A 219 -12.76 -9.07 13.39
CA ILE A 219 -13.03 -8.12 12.30
C ILE A 219 -12.10 -8.38 11.09
N ILE A 220 -10.81 -8.58 11.35
CA ILE A 220 -9.80 -8.87 10.32
C ILE A 220 -10.13 -10.16 9.57
N ASP A 221 -10.47 -11.23 10.29
CA ASP A 221 -10.80 -12.55 9.74
C ASP A 221 -12.09 -12.49 8.88
N GLY A 222 -13.09 -11.70 9.32
CA GLY A 222 -14.32 -11.47 8.57
C GLY A 222 -14.10 -10.78 7.23
N GLU A 223 -13.34 -9.67 7.22
CA GLU A 223 -12.99 -8.97 5.97
C GLU A 223 -12.05 -9.82 5.09
N TYR A 224 -11.15 -10.61 5.69
CA TYR A 224 -10.28 -11.50 4.95
C TYR A 224 -11.06 -12.60 4.23
N SER A 225 -12.07 -13.20 4.87
CA SER A 225 -12.92 -14.17 4.17
C SER A 225 -13.69 -13.53 3.01
N ARG A 226 -14.30 -12.36 3.22
CA ARG A 226 -14.99 -11.63 2.13
C ARG A 226 -14.05 -11.36 0.95
N PHE A 227 -12.80 -10.96 1.22
CA PHE A 227 -11.81 -10.71 0.17
C PHE A 227 -11.41 -12.00 -0.56
N CYS A 228 -11.14 -13.10 0.16
CA CYS A 228 -10.86 -14.40 -0.47
C CYS A 228 -12.02 -14.88 -1.34
N ASP A 229 -13.26 -14.77 -0.86
CA ASP A 229 -14.46 -15.22 -1.57
C ASP A 229 -14.75 -14.36 -2.81
N LEU A 230 -14.45 -13.05 -2.76
CA LEU A 230 -14.50 -12.15 -3.92
C LEU A 230 -13.46 -12.54 -4.98
N VAL A 231 -12.18 -12.72 -4.61
CA VAL A 231 -11.14 -13.12 -5.57
C VAL A 231 -11.45 -14.48 -6.18
N ALA A 232 -11.86 -15.46 -5.35
CA ALA A 232 -12.21 -16.81 -5.79
C ALA A 232 -13.29 -16.79 -6.88
N ARG A 233 -14.40 -16.07 -6.62
CA ARG A 233 -15.52 -15.91 -7.55
C ARG A 233 -15.09 -15.33 -8.90
N HIS A 234 -14.21 -14.33 -8.90
CA HIS A 234 -13.85 -13.58 -10.10
C HIS A 234 -12.65 -14.15 -10.87
N ARG A 235 -11.75 -14.88 -10.22
CA ARG A 235 -10.59 -15.56 -10.85
C ARG A 235 -10.86 -17.03 -11.18
N GLY A 236 -12.03 -17.57 -10.84
CA GLY A 236 -12.35 -18.99 -11.05
C GLY A 236 -11.56 -19.93 -10.15
N MET A 237 -11.08 -19.44 -9.00
CA MET A 237 -10.30 -20.18 -8.00
C MET A 237 -11.22 -20.67 -6.88
N SER A 238 -10.80 -21.68 -6.11
CA SER A 238 -11.48 -21.97 -4.83
C SER A 238 -11.06 -20.94 -3.76
N PRO A 239 -11.92 -20.60 -2.80
CA PRO A 239 -11.55 -19.76 -1.66
C PRO A 239 -10.31 -20.27 -0.90
N ASP A 240 -10.14 -21.60 -0.81
CA ASP A 240 -8.99 -22.20 -0.15
C ASP A 240 -7.70 -22.08 -0.97
N ALA A 241 -7.76 -22.11 -2.30
CA ALA A 241 -6.61 -21.80 -3.15
C ALA A 241 -6.19 -20.34 -3.01
N VAL A 242 -7.14 -19.42 -2.82
CA VAL A 242 -6.84 -18.01 -2.52
C VAL A 242 -6.21 -17.88 -1.12
N ARG A 243 -6.78 -18.53 -0.09
CA ARG A 243 -6.20 -18.52 1.27
C ARG A 243 -4.79 -19.12 1.32
N ALA A 244 -4.54 -20.17 0.53
CA ALA A 244 -3.23 -20.80 0.40
C ALA A 244 -2.15 -19.92 -0.26
N THR A 245 -2.51 -18.73 -0.78
CA THR A 245 -1.51 -17.72 -1.17
C THR A 245 -0.85 -17.04 0.04
N GLU A 246 -1.43 -17.15 1.24
CA GLU A 246 -0.95 -16.51 2.48
C GLU A 246 -0.63 -15.01 2.32
N ALA A 247 -1.44 -14.30 1.52
CA ALA A 247 -1.23 -12.90 1.12
C ALA A 247 0.13 -12.61 0.45
N ALA A 248 0.75 -13.61 -0.17
CA ALA A 248 1.99 -13.45 -0.92
C ALA A 248 1.83 -12.54 -2.15
N ILE A 249 2.97 -12.04 -2.63
CA ILE A 249 3.09 -11.21 -3.82
C ILE A 249 3.79 -12.03 -4.91
N TYR A 250 3.18 -12.10 -6.09
CA TYR A 250 3.64 -12.89 -7.22
C TYR A 250 4.07 -11.96 -8.35
N ARG A 251 5.19 -12.25 -9.03
CA ARG A 251 5.76 -11.41 -10.09
C ARG A 251 5.49 -12.01 -11.47
N GLY A 252 5.00 -11.19 -12.41
CA GLY A 252 4.88 -11.57 -13.82
C GLY A 252 4.29 -12.97 -14.05
N SER A 253 5.11 -13.90 -14.54
CA SER A 253 4.72 -15.28 -14.86
C SER A 253 4.22 -16.06 -13.65
N ASP A 254 4.68 -15.73 -12.45
CA ASP A 254 4.28 -16.42 -11.22
C ASP A 254 2.84 -16.02 -10.84
N ALA A 255 2.45 -14.77 -11.12
CA ALA A 255 1.07 -14.31 -10.94
C ALA A 255 0.13 -15.00 -11.93
N VAL A 256 0.58 -15.23 -13.17
CA VAL A 256 -0.18 -16.01 -14.16
C VAL A 256 -0.30 -17.47 -13.72
N THR A 257 0.79 -18.07 -13.24
CA THR A 257 0.84 -19.47 -12.76
C THR A 257 -0.04 -19.68 -11.52
N ALA A 258 -0.11 -18.69 -10.63
CA ALA A 258 -0.99 -18.68 -9.47
C ALA A 258 -2.48 -18.39 -9.80
N GLY A 259 -2.81 -18.13 -11.08
CA GLY A 259 -4.18 -17.77 -11.51
C GLY A 259 -4.57 -16.32 -11.20
N LEU A 260 -3.66 -15.50 -10.67
CA LEU A 260 -3.90 -14.11 -10.28
C LEU A 260 -3.81 -13.11 -11.46
N ALA A 261 -3.24 -13.52 -12.58
CA ALA A 261 -3.24 -12.80 -13.85
C ALA A 261 -3.53 -13.76 -15.01
N ASP A 262 -3.93 -13.24 -16.17
CA ASP A 262 -4.29 -14.06 -17.34
C ASP A 262 -3.14 -14.23 -18.34
N ALA A 263 -2.27 -13.22 -18.47
CA ALA A 263 -1.09 -13.27 -19.34
C ALA A 263 -0.07 -12.17 -19.00
N ILE A 264 1.18 -12.39 -19.42
CA ILE A 264 2.17 -11.30 -19.53
C ILE A 264 1.79 -10.39 -20.70
N SER A 265 1.85 -9.08 -20.51
CA SER A 265 1.66 -8.09 -21.59
C SER A 265 2.35 -6.76 -21.28
N THR A 266 2.51 -5.91 -22.29
CA THR A 266 2.91 -4.51 -22.15
C THR A 266 1.68 -3.60 -22.09
N PHE A 267 1.87 -2.32 -21.75
CA PHE A 267 0.80 -1.33 -21.81
C PHE A 267 0.28 -1.14 -23.25
N GLU A 268 1.21 -1.04 -24.21
CA GLU A 268 0.94 -0.86 -25.62
C GLU A 268 0.17 -2.05 -26.21
N ASP A 269 0.61 -3.28 -25.92
CA ASP A 269 -0.09 -4.50 -26.36
C ASP A 269 -1.51 -4.59 -25.77
N SER A 270 -1.68 -4.20 -24.50
CA SER A 270 -2.98 -4.18 -23.81
C SER A 270 -3.94 -3.17 -24.44
N LEU A 271 -3.46 -1.96 -24.75
CA LEU A 271 -4.22 -0.90 -25.42
C LEU A 271 -4.58 -1.29 -26.87
N MET A 272 -3.64 -1.91 -27.60
CA MET A 272 -3.89 -2.43 -28.95
C MET A 272 -4.94 -3.55 -28.93
N ALA A 273 -4.92 -4.45 -27.95
CA ALA A 273 -5.91 -5.53 -27.83
C ALA A 273 -7.35 -4.99 -27.66
N LEU A 274 -7.53 -3.90 -26.90
CA LEU A 274 -8.83 -3.23 -26.77
C LEU A 274 -9.25 -2.48 -28.04
N THR A 275 -8.31 -1.82 -28.71
CA THR A 275 -8.58 -1.07 -29.95
C THR A 275 -8.97 -2.01 -31.11
N HIS A 276 -8.30 -3.17 -31.21
CA HIS A 276 -8.57 -4.19 -32.25
C HIS A 276 -9.83 -5.02 -31.98
N SER A 277 -10.24 -5.18 -30.72
CA SER A 277 -11.53 -5.82 -30.39
C SER A 277 -12.71 -4.87 -30.60
N SER A 278 -12.56 -3.60 -30.20
CA SER A 278 -13.58 -2.56 -30.42
C SER A 278 -13.89 -2.33 -31.91
N SER A 279 -12.85 -2.23 -32.76
CA SER A 279 -13.02 -1.98 -34.20
C SER A 279 -13.71 -3.13 -34.97
N ARG A 280 -13.83 -4.33 -34.38
CA ARG A 280 -14.63 -5.43 -34.95
C ARG A 280 -16.13 -5.31 -34.65
N VAL A 281 -16.54 -4.42 -33.75
CA VAL A 281 -17.94 -4.16 -33.37
C VAL A 281 -18.41 -2.85 -34.02
N ALA A 282 -18.27 -2.76 -35.34
CA ALA A 282 -18.91 -1.72 -36.17
C ALA A 282 -20.05 -2.36 -36.98
N PRO A 283 -21.24 -1.73 -37.08
CA PRO A 283 -22.42 -2.37 -37.64
C PRO A 283 -22.30 -2.60 -39.15
N SER A 284 -22.42 -3.86 -39.56
CA SER A 284 -22.58 -4.24 -40.97
C SER A 284 -24.04 -4.06 -41.39
N GLY A 285 -24.32 -3.00 -42.16
CA GLY A 285 -25.64 -2.70 -42.75
C GLY A 285 -26.03 -1.22 -42.58
N ALA A 286 -26.49 -0.49 -43.60
CA ALA A 286 -26.83 -0.89 -44.97
C ALA A 286 -26.57 0.20 -46.03
N ARG A 287 -26.01 -0.26 -47.15
CA ARG A 287 -26.41 -0.07 -48.56
C ARG A 287 -27.24 1.17 -48.97
N THR A 288 -26.75 1.75 -50.06
CA THR A 288 -27.33 2.74 -50.97
C THR A 288 -28.81 2.56 -51.36
N GLY A 289 -29.59 3.63 -51.11
CA GLY A 289 -30.65 4.24 -51.93
C GLY A 289 -31.60 3.44 -52.84
N ALA A 290 -32.91 3.66 -52.66
CA ALA A 290 -33.87 3.87 -53.74
C ALA A 290 -35.12 4.62 -53.23
N SER A 291 -35.65 5.54 -54.05
CA SER A 291 -36.92 6.25 -53.81
C SER A 291 -38.09 5.46 -54.39
N SER A 292 -39.22 5.40 -53.69
CA SER A 292 -40.53 5.37 -54.36
C SER A 292 -41.67 5.89 -53.48
N THR A 293 -42.52 6.67 -54.12
CA THR A 293 -43.77 7.29 -53.69
C THR A 293 -44.91 6.28 -53.48
N GLY A 294 -45.85 6.62 -52.58
CA GLY A 294 -47.28 6.54 -52.97
C GLY A 294 -48.28 5.87 -52.02
N LEU A 295 -49.28 6.67 -51.64
CA LEU A 295 -50.63 6.32 -51.14
C LEU A 295 -50.74 5.64 -49.76
N SER A 296 -51.81 5.79 -48.96
CA SER A 296 -52.90 6.77 -48.72
C SER A 296 -54.07 5.98 -48.07
N MET A 297 -54.99 6.69 -47.40
CA MET A 297 -56.24 6.23 -46.77
C MET A 297 -56.10 5.57 -45.38
N ALA A 298 -56.93 5.83 -44.36
CA ALA A 298 -57.77 6.95 -43.91
C ALA A 298 -58.81 6.37 -42.91
N SER A 299 -58.76 6.78 -41.64
CA SER A 299 -59.91 7.08 -40.77
C SER A 299 -59.39 7.32 -39.33
N GLY A 300 -59.98 8.18 -38.50
CA GLY A 300 -61.05 9.13 -38.79
C GLY A 300 -61.58 9.78 -37.52
N GLY A 301 -61.31 11.09 -37.35
CA GLY A 301 -61.96 11.94 -36.34
C GLY A 301 -61.47 11.78 -34.89
N LYS A 302 -61.72 12.76 -34.00
CA LYS A 302 -62.23 14.12 -34.23
C LYS A 302 -62.01 14.99 -32.98
N ASN A 303 -61.31 16.12 -33.13
CA ASN A 303 -61.49 17.41 -32.43
C ASN A 303 -61.36 17.47 -30.87
N ASP A 304 -61.00 18.60 -30.23
CA ASP A 304 -60.73 19.95 -30.75
C ASP A 304 -59.72 20.76 -29.89
N SER A 305 -59.31 21.92 -30.44
CA SER A 305 -58.68 23.12 -29.83
C SER A 305 -58.56 23.20 -28.29
N GLY A 306 -57.45 23.65 -27.68
CA GLY A 306 -56.77 24.97 -27.87
C GLY A 306 -56.98 25.83 -26.60
N THR A 307 -56.19 26.85 -26.20
CA THR A 307 -55.01 27.56 -26.73
C THR A 307 -54.29 28.31 -25.58
N ASP A 308 -53.09 28.85 -25.83
CA ASP A 308 -52.43 30.03 -25.21
C ASP A 308 -52.08 30.08 -23.69
N ASN A 309 -50.82 29.72 -23.40
CA ASN A 309 -49.69 30.55 -22.88
C ASN A 309 -49.78 31.55 -21.66
N PRO A 310 -48.62 31.89 -21.03
CA PRO A 310 -48.47 32.39 -19.63
C PRO A 310 -48.37 33.95 -19.56
N PRO A 311 -47.85 34.66 -18.50
CA PRO A 311 -47.24 34.23 -17.21
C PRO A 311 -47.65 35.06 -15.95
N GLU A 312 -47.10 34.74 -14.76
CA GLU A 312 -46.66 35.77 -13.77
C GLU A 312 -45.74 35.22 -12.65
N GLU A 313 -45.15 36.12 -11.86
CA GLU A 313 -43.88 35.94 -11.11
C GLU A 313 -43.99 36.03 -9.57
N THR A 314 -42.98 35.47 -8.87
CA THR A 314 -42.45 35.88 -7.52
C THR A 314 -43.29 35.65 -6.24
N PRO A 315 -42.72 35.77 -5.02
CA PRO A 315 -41.40 35.26 -4.58
C PRO A 315 -41.41 34.52 -3.22
N VAL A 316 -40.26 33.94 -2.88
CA VAL A 316 -39.92 33.33 -1.56
C VAL A 316 -39.42 34.40 -0.57
N PRO A 317 -39.76 34.33 0.75
CA PRO A 317 -39.13 35.17 1.76
C PRO A 317 -37.86 34.54 2.36
N THR A 318 -36.75 35.29 2.36
CA THR A 318 -35.50 34.97 3.07
C THR A 318 -35.21 35.99 4.18
N SER A 319 -34.50 35.57 5.23
CA SER A 319 -33.97 36.45 6.29
C SER A 319 -32.90 35.73 7.13
N PRO A 320 -31.96 36.45 7.77
CA PRO A 320 -30.58 36.36 7.30
C PRO A 320 -29.52 36.00 8.37
N ALA A 321 -28.28 35.81 7.91
CA ALA A 321 -27.10 35.63 8.74
C ALA A 321 -26.56 36.97 9.31
N PRO A 322 -25.91 36.98 10.49
CA PRO A 322 -25.33 38.18 11.09
C PRO A 322 -23.91 38.52 10.60
N THR A 323 -23.58 39.80 10.68
CA THR A 323 -22.36 40.45 10.17
C THR A 323 -21.22 40.56 11.19
N SER A 324 -19.96 40.50 10.72
CA SER A 324 -18.77 40.94 11.47
C SER A 324 -18.50 42.45 11.32
N PRO A 325 -17.86 43.10 12.30
CA PRO A 325 -17.19 44.39 12.14
C PRO A 325 -15.65 44.29 12.19
N ALA A 326 -14.94 45.19 11.50
CA ALA A 326 -13.50 45.47 11.68
C ALA A 326 -13.31 46.76 12.52
N PRO A 327 -12.15 46.94 13.19
CA PRO A 327 -11.05 47.73 12.61
C PRO A 327 -9.65 47.09 12.94
N ASP A 328 -8.46 47.66 12.74
CA ASP A 328 -8.02 49.01 12.29
C ASP A 328 -6.66 48.93 11.52
N SER A 329 -5.99 50.06 11.27
CA SER A 329 -4.85 50.20 10.35
C SER A 329 -3.47 50.51 10.99
N ALA A 330 -2.43 50.10 10.24
CA ALA A 330 -1.07 50.68 10.08
C ALA A 330 0.10 50.09 10.92
N PRO A 331 1.38 50.21 10.48
CA PRO A 331 1.92 50.92 9.29
C PRO A 331 2.80 50.07 8.33
N VAL A 332 3.19 50.68 7.19
CA VAL A 332 4.08 50.11 6.15
C VAL A 332 5.42 50.86 6.10
N LEU A 333 6.56 50.13 6.07
CA LEU A 333 7.92 50.56 5.66
C LEU A 333 8.78 49.30 5.32
N PRO A 334 9.94 49.41 4.65
CA PRO A 334 10.10 49.63 3.21
C PRO A 334 10.79 48.41 2.53
N GLY A 335 10.97 48.45 1.20
CA GLY A 335 11.55 47.33 0.44
C GLY A 335 13.03 47.04 0.73
N GLY A 336 13.41 45.76 0.53
CA GLY A 336 14.78 45.27 0.64
C GLY A 336 15.00 43.98 -0.15
N ASP A 337 15.85 44.10 -1.17
CA ASP A 337 16.70 43.08 -1.82
C ASP A 337 16.13 41.75 -2.33
N ASN A 338 16.26 41.58 -3.66
CA ASN A 338 16.28 40.29 -4.35
C ASN A 338 17.32 39.34 -3.73
N ILE A 339 16.87 38.32 -2.98
CA ILE A 339 17.70 37.15 -2.69
C ILE A 339 17.66 36.24 -3.93
N PRO A 340 18.79 35.94 -4.59
CA PRO A 340 18.79 35.09 -5.78
C PRO A 340 18.49 33.64 -5.39
N VAL A 341 17.28 33.18 -5.71
CA VAL A 341 16.93 31.75 -5.69
C VAL A 341 17.83 31.04 -6.70
N ARG A 342 18.76 30.21 -6.22
CA ARG A 342 19.59 29.37 -7.09
C ARG A 342 18.78 28.17 -7.56
N PRO A 343 18.61 27.96 -8.89
CA PRO A 343 18.18 26.66 -9.41
C PRO A 343 19.33 25.66 -9.23
N TYR A 344 19.04 24.48 -8.68
CA TYR A 344 20.03 23.40 -8.64
C TYR A 344 20.24 22.82 -10.06
N PRO A 345 21.49 22.79 -10.58
CA PRO A 345 21.78 22.25 -11.90
C PRO A 345 21.97 20.72 -11.87
N PRO A 346 21.81 20.02 -13.01
CA PRO A 346 22.01 18.56 -13.10
C PRO A 346 23.45 18.09 -12.83
N ALA A 347 24.41 19.00 -12.60
CA ALA A 347 25.79 18.67 -12.28
C ALA A 347 25.96 18.04 -10.88
N ASP A 348 25.16 18.47 -9.89
CA ASP A 348 25.31 18.01 -8.51
C ASP A 348 24.83 16.55 -8.35
N ALA A 349 23.80 16.13 -9.09
CA ALA A 349 23.30 14.76 -9.03
C ALA A 349 24.35 13.72 -9.48
N VAL A 350 25.16 14.07 -10.50
CA VAL A 350 26.28 13.24 -10.96
C VAL A 350 27.40 13.17 -9.92
N ALA A 351 27.64 14.27 -9.18
CA ALA A 351 28.64 14.31 -8.12
C ALA A 351 28.24 13.42 -6.92
N VAL A 352 26.98 13.49 -6.46
CA VAL A 352 26.44 12.61 -5.41
C VAL A 352 26.53 11.14 -5.81
N ALA A 353 26.09 10.80 -7.03
CA ALA A 353 26.16 9.44 -7.56
C ALA A 353 27.61 8.92 -7.63
N SER A 354 28.52 9.74 -8.15
CA SER A 354 29.94 9.39 -8.27
C SER A 354 30.61 9.20 -6.91
N ALA A 355 30.30 10.03 -5.92
CA ALA A 355 30.84 9.90 -4.56
C ALA A 355 30.33 8.63 -3.87
N CYS A 356 29.04 8.33 -3.96
CA CYS A 356 28.45 7.10 -3.42
C CYS A 356 29.01 5.85 -4.09
N GLN A 357 29.16 5.87 -5.42
CA GLN A 357 29.75 4.78 -6.19
C GLN A 357 31.22 4.55 -5.81
N ALA A 358 32.03 5.62 -5.74
CA ALA A 358 33.45 5.55 -5.38
C ALA A 358 33.68 5.02 -3.95
N ALA A 359 32.77 5.33 -3.02
CA ALA A 359 32.79 4.81 -1.66
C ALA A 359 32.25 3.37 -1.51
N GLY A 360 31.74 2.75 -2.58
CA GLY A 360 31.17 1.40 -2.53
C GLY A 360 29.76 1.32 -1.93
N TYR A 361 29.00 2.41 -2.02
CA TYR A 361 27.62 2.53 -1.52
C TYR A 361 26.64 3.10 -2.57
N PRO A 362 26.54 2.55 -3.80
CA PRO A 362 25.60 3.03 -4.83
C PRO A 362 24.15 3.15 -4.34
N GLN A 363 23.73 2.27 -3.43
CA GLN A 363 22.39 2.29 -2.84
C GLN A 363 22.05 3.59 -2.08
N LEU A 364 23.06 4.34 -1.59
CA LEU A 364 22.85 5.61 -0.89
C LEU A 364 22.59 6.78 -1.85
N THR A 365 22.84 6.61 -3.15
CA THR A 365 22.65 7.68 -4.14
C THR A 365 21.21 8.19 -4.17
N ALA A 366 20.23 7.29 -4.23
CA ALA A 366 18.82 7.69 -4.28
C ALA A 366 18.38 8.40 -2.97
N GLU A 367 18.79 7.87 -1.81
CA GLU A 367 18.55 8.47 -0.49
C GLU A 367 19.05 9.92 -0.42
N LEU A 368 20.32 10.14 -0.78
CA LEU A 368 20.99 11.44 -0.69
C LEU A 368 20.46 12.45 -1.73
N LEU A 369 20.11 12.00 -2.94
CA LEU A 369 19.45 12.85 -3.94
C LEU A 369 18.05 13.28 -3.50
N MET A 370 17.24 12.38 -2.97
CA MET A 370 15.88 12.69 -2.49
C MET A 370 15.88 13.62 -1.27
N MET A 371 16.92 13.58 -0.43
CA MET A 371 17.09 14.52 0.68
C MET A 371 17.64 15.90 0.25
N GLY A 372 18.00 16.10 -1.02
CA GLY A 372 18.68 17.31 -1.49
C GLY A 372 20.03 17.53 -0.78
N ALA A 373 20.72 16.45 -0.42
CA ALA A 373 21.88 16.49 0.47
C ALA A 373 23.05 17.30 -0.14
N SER A 374 23.65 18.18 0.67
CA SER A 374 24.89 18.84 0.28
C SER A 374 26.04 17.84 0.18
N MET A 375 27.10 18.15 -0.59
CA MET A 375 28.27 17.27 -0.69
C MET A 375 28.97 17.04 0.66
N GLU A 376 28.81 17.94 1.63
CA GLU A 376 29.24 17.77 3.03
C GLU A 376 28.40 16.70 3.74
N GLN A 377 27.08 16.72 3.58
CA GLN A 377 26.18 15.70 4.12
C GLN A 377 26.37 14.33 3.45
N VAL A 378 26.67 14.30 2.15
CA VAL A 378 27.08 13.08 1.41
C VAL A 378 28.38 12.51 2.01
N GLY A 379 29.37 13.36 2.27
CA GLY A 379 30.61 12.97 2.95
C GLY A 379 30.34 12.36 4.33
N ALA A 380 29.59 13.07 5.18
CA ALA A 380 29.23 12.59 6.52
C ALA A 380 28.44 11.27 6.51
N ARG A 381 27.53 11.07 5.53
CA ARG A 381 26.78 9.81 5.37
C ARG A 381 27.68 8.64 4.95
N ILE A 382 28.65 8.90 4.07
CA ILE A 382 29.68 7.92 3.65
C ILE A 382 30.61 7.56 4.83
N GLU A 383 31.02 8.55 5.63
CA GLU A 383 31.83 8.31 6.83
C GLU A 383 31.07 7.49 7.88
N ALA A 384 29.78 7.79 8.10
CA ALA A 384 28.92 6.98 8.95
C ALA A 384 28.79 5.53 8.42
N ALA A 385 28.56 5.35 7.12
CA ALA A 385 28.49 4.03 6.50
C ALA A 385 29.81 3.23 6.67
N ASN A 386 30.95 3.88 6.49
CA ASN A 386 32.26 3.28 6.74
C ASN A 386 32.46 2.92 8.21
N SER A 387 32.05 3.78 9.15
CA SER A 387 32.11 3.49 10.59
C SER A 387 31.31 2.23 10.97
N VAL A 388 30.08 2.09 10.44
CA VAL A 388 29.25 0.89 10.64
C VAL A 388 29.92 -0.35 10.03
N ARG A 389 30.46 -0.25 8.81
CA ARG A 389 31.18 -1.36 8.15
C ARG A 389 32.37 -1.82 8.98
N THR A 390 33.25 -0.89 9.38
CA THR A 390 34.42 -1.18 10.23
C THR A 390 34.02 -1.79 11.58
N ALA A 391 32.95 -1.31 12.22
CA ALA A 391 32.45 -1.89 13.47
C ALA A 391 31.94 -3.33 13.30
N CYS A 392 31.26 -3.63 12.19
CA CYS A 392 30.79 -4.98 11.87
C CYS A 392 31.95 -5.93 11.56
N ASP A 393 32.90 -5.49 10.73
CA ASP A 393 34.08 -6.28 10.33
C ASP A 393 34.98 -6.57 11.53
N ALA A 394 35.28 -5.56 12.36
CA ALA A 394 36.07 -5.72 13.59
C ALA A 394 35.40 -6.63 14.64
N ALA A 395 34.07 -6.76 14.61
CA ALA A 395 33.32 -7.67 15.45
C ALA A 395 33.17 -9.10 14.86
N GLY A 396 33.62 -9.34 13.62
CA GLY A 396 33.47 -10.62 12.92
C GLY A 396 32.11 -10.83 12.25
N TYR A 397 31.28 -9.78 12.13
CA TYR A 397 29.91 -9.83 11.60
C TYR A 397 29.73 -8.93 10.36
N GLY A 398 30.74 -8.84 9.49
CA GLY A 398 30.74 -7.99 8.29
C GLY A 398 29.52 -8.17 7.38
N TYR A 399 28.91 -9.35 7.36
CA TYR A 399 27.68 -9.62 6.62
C TYR A 399 26.46 -8.80 7.08
N LEU A 400 26.47 -8.25 8.30
CA LEU A 400 25.40 -7.37 8.81
C LEU A 400 25.59 -5.90 8.39
N ALA A 401 26.77 -5.51 7.89
CA ALA A 401 27.08 -4.12 7.60
C ALA A 401 26.13 -3.52 6.56
N ALA A 402 25.82 -4.25 5.49
CA ALA A 402 24.95 -3.78 4.41
C ALA A 402 23.54 -3.41 4.92
N GLU A 403 22.98 -4.23 5.81
CA GLU A 403 21.66 -4.02 6.41
C GLU A 403 21.66 -2.83 7.37
N MET A 404 22.65 -2.75 8.27
CA MET A 404 22.75 -1.64 9.24
C MET A 404 23.04 -0.28 8.56
N ILE A 405 23.78 -0.27 7.45
CA ILE A 405 24.05 0.93 6.65
C ILE A 405 22.78 1.40 5.91
N ALA A 406 22.00 0.47 5.35
CA ALA A 406 20.73 0.77 4.70
C ALA A 406 19.66 1.26 5.71
N ALA A 407 19.66 0.73 6.93
CA ALA A 407 18.81 1.19 8.03
C ALA A 407 19.24 2.54 8.66
N ASN A 408 20.35 3.13 8.18
CA ASN A 408 20.99 4.31 8.77
C ASN A 408 21.18 4.19 10.30
N ALA A 409 21.62 3.01 10.76
CA ALA A 409 21.65 2.67 12.18
C ALA A 409 22.65 3.54 12.96
N GLY A 410 22.17 4.18 14.03
CA GLY A 410 23.02 4.92 14.96
C GLY A 410 23.99 4.01 15.73
N THR A 411 25.04 4.61 16.32
CA THR A 411 26.13 3.90 17.03
C THR A 411 25.62 2.90 18.06
N ASP A 412 24.60 3.28 18.83
CA ASP A 412 24.08 2.47 19.92
C ASP A 412 23.26 1.27 19.41
N ALA A 413 22.55 1.43 18.28
CA ALA A 413 21.84 0.35 17.62
C ALA A 413 22.82 -0.68 17.02
N VAL A 414 23.92 -0.21 16.40
CA VAL A 414 25.00 -1.05 15.90
C VAL A 414 25.70 -1.79 17.05
N ALA A 415 26.05 -1.09 18.12
CA ALA A 415 26.66 -1.69 19.31
C ALA A 415 25.75 -2.74 19.96
N GLY A 416 24.46 -2.44 20.11
CA GLY A 416 23.45 -3.36 20.64
C GLY A 416 23.28 -4.61 19.78
N ARG A 417 23.19 -4.46 18.46
CA ARG A 417 23.04 -5.58 17.52
C ARG A 417 24.29 -6.48 17.50
N LEU A 418 25.49 -5.89 17.50
CA LEU A 418 26.75 -6.65 17.60
C LEU A 418 26.92 -7.32 18.98
N SER A 419 26.38 -6.72 20.05
CA SER A 419 26.34 -7.34 21.38
C SER A 419 25.41 -8.56 21.44
N CYS A 420 24.22 -8.44 20.83
CA CYS A 420 23.30 -9.57 20.69
C CYS A 420 23.93 -10.69 19.85
N ALA A 421 24.53 -10.35 18.70
CA ALA A 421 25.23 -11.29 17.82
C ALA A 421 26.32 -12.08 18.56
N ARG A 422 27.20 -11.40 19.30
CA ARG A 422 28.19 -12.07 20.18
C ARG A 422 27.53 -12.99 21.20
N SER A 423 26.48 -12.53 21.87
CA SER A 423 25.78 -13.32 22.90
C SER A 423 25.11 -14.58 22.34
N ILE A 424 24.62 -14.53 21.10
CA ILE A 424 24.06 -15.68 20.38
C ILE A 424 25.18 -16.64 19.97
N THR A 425 26.27 -16.14 19.38
CA THR A 425 27.44 -16.96 19.00
C THR A 425 28.07 -17.66 20.21
N ASP A 426 28.21 -16.98 21.35
CA ASP A 426 28.74 -17.54 22.59
C ASP A 426 27.84 -18.62 23.21
N ALA A 427 26.52 -18.48 23.03
CA ALA A 427 25.55 -19.48 23.47
C ALA A 427 25.57 -20.71 22.54
N ALA A 428 25.56 -20.48 21.23
CA ALA A 428 25.62 -21.54 20.22
C ALA A 428 26.93 -22.33 20.32
N THR A 429 28.07 -21.66 20.52
CA THR A 429 29.38 -22.30 20.69
C THR A 429 29.41 -23.19 21.94
N ARG A 430 28.84 -22.73 23.07
CA ARG A 430 28.73 -23.54 24.30
C ARG A 430 27.87 -24.79 24.15
N LEU A 431 26.95 -24.81 23.18
CA LEU A 431 26.06 -25.93 22.88
C LEU A 431 26.53 -26.76 21.67
N GLY A 432 27.71 -26.49 21.10
CA GLY A 432 28.22 -27.17 19.92
C GLY A 432 27.48 -26.82 18.60
N MET A 433 26.63 -25.80 18.62
CA MET A 433 25.76 -25.38 17.52
C MET A 433 26.31 -24.19 16.71
N ALA A 434 27.63 -23.99 16.68
CA ALA A 434 28.24 -22.79 16.09
C ALA A 434 27.78 -22.49 14.63
N GLY A 435 27.54 -23.52 13.82
CA GLY A 435 27.03 -23.37 12.45
C GLY A 435 25.60 -22.81 12.33
N ALA A 436 24.80 -22.84 13.41
CA ALA A 436 23.44 -22.28 13.44
C ALA A 436 23.41 -20.80 13.90
N ALA A 437 24.49 -20.30 14.51
CA ALA A 437 24.54 -18.94 15.06
C ALA A 437 24.29 -17.87 14.00
N GLU A 438 24.93 -17.99 12.83
CA GLU A 438 24.79 -17.01 11.75
C GLU A 438 23.34 -16.91 11.24
N ALA A 439 22.63 -18.04 11.10
CA ALA A 439 21.23 -18.05 10.68
C ALA A 439 20.31 -17.35 11.71
N MET A 440 20.54 -17.58 13.01
CA MET A 440 19.79 -16.90 14.07
C MET A 440 20.05 -15.39 14.09
N ILE A 441 21.29 -14.97 13.85
CA ILE A 441 21.71 -13.55 13.85
C ILE A 441 21.19 -12.83 12.59
N ARG A 442 21.23 -13.47 11.41
CA ARG A 442 20.60 -12.96 10.17
C ARG A 442 19.08 -12.84 10.29
N SER A 443 18.45 -13.70 11.09
CA SER A 443 17.01 -13.64 11.40
C SER A 443 16.66 -12.54 12.42
N ASN A 444 17.64 -11.73 12.85
CA ASN A 444 17.50 -10.62 13.80
C ASN A 444 16.79 -11.02 15.12
N LEU A 445 17.02 -12.25 15.59
CA LEU A 445 16.39 -12.79 16.79
C LEU A 445 16.89 -12.08 18.06
N SER A 446 16.02 -12.03 19.07
CA SER A 446 16.45 -11.73 20.44
C SER A 446 17.32 -12.87 20.97
N LEU A 447 18.20 -12.55 21.93
CA LEU A 447 19.02 -13.55 22.62
C LEU A 447 18.16 -14.61 23.33
N GLU A 448 16.96 -14.25 23.78
CA GLU A 448 16.01 -15.14 24.44
C GLU A 448 15.41 -16.15 23.45
N ALA A 449 14.85 -15.69 22.32
CA ALA A 449 14.32 -16.55 21.28
C ALA A 449 15.41 -17.48 20.70
N ALA A 450 16.63 -16.96 20.50
CA ALA A 450 17.76 -17.78 20.07
C ALA A 450 18.11 -18.88 21.10
N ARG A 451 18.05 -18.57 22.41
CA ARG A 451 18.27 -19.55 23.49
C ARG A 451 17.19 -20.63 23.54
N GLU A 452 15.93 -20.28 23.36
CA GLU A 452 14.84 -21.26 23.29
C GLU A 452 15.02 -22.23 22.12
N ILE A 453 15.36 -21.71 20.93
CA ILE A 453 15.64 -22.54 19.75
C ILE A 453 16.85 -23.46 20.03
N MET A 454 17.96 -22.93 20.53
CA MET A 454 19.13 -23.74 20.88
C MET A 454 18.83 -24.81 21.95
N PHE A 455 18.02 -24.48 22.97
CA PHE A 455 17.63 -25.42 24.02
C PHE A 455 16.73 -26.54 23.47
N SER A 456 15.73 -26.20 22.65
CA SER A 456 14.86 -27.19 22.01
C SER A 456 15.62 -28.12 21.06
N ALA A 457 16.56 -27.60 20.27
CA ALA A 457 17.43 -28.38 19.39
C ALA A 457 18.39 -29.28 20.18
N SER A 458 18.97 -28.80 21.29
CA SER A 458 19.82 -29.59 22.17
C SER A 458 19.04 -30.72 22.86
N ALA A 459 17.79 -30.49 23.28
CA ALA A 459 16.95 -31.52 23.87
C ALA A 459 16.59 -32.62 22.85
N GLN A 460 16.18 -32.23 21.64
CA GLN A 460 15.91 -33.17 20.53
C GLN A 460 17.15 -33.94 20.08
N ALA A 461 18.35 -33.35 20.21
CA ALA A 461 19.61 -34.05 19.99
C ALA A 461 19.87 -35.08 21.10
N SER A 462 19.70 -34.72 22.38
CA SER A 462 19.89 -35.66 23.51
C SER A 462 18.98 -36.89 23.43
N ASP A 463 17.71 -36.74 23.05
CA ASP A 463 16.79 -37.87 22.83
C ASP A 463 17.21 -38.78 21.65
N ARG A 464 18.06 -38.30 20.74
CA ARG A 464 18.55 -39.04 19.56
C ARG A 464 19.96 -39.62 19.73
N VAL A 465 20.70 -39.28 20.80
CA VAL A 465 22.08 -39.78 21.03
C VAL A 465 22.07 -41.19 21.64
N GLY A 466 21.58 -42.13 20.84
CA GLY A 466 22.01 -43.53 20.87
C GLY A 466 23.10 -43.84 19.82
N ILE A 467 23.40 -42.92 18.89
CA ILE A 467 24.25 -43.17 17.72
C ILE A 467 25.20 -41.98 17.42
N SER A 468 26.49 -42.32 17.25
CA SER A 468 27.67 -41.59 16.77
C SER A 468 27.59 -40.09 16.39
N THR A 469 28.62 -39.35 16.83
CA THR A 469 28.85 -37.90 16.62
C THR A 469 28.94 -37.42 15.17
N ALA A 470 29.07 -38.31 14.19
CA ALA A 470 28.99 -37.95 12.77
C ALA A 470 27.59 -37.46 12.35
N TYR A 471 26.53 -37.88 13.06
CA TYR A 471 25.15 -37.54 12.72
C TYR A 471 24.75 -36.11 13.11
N ALA A 472 25.44 -35.46 14.04
CA ALA A 472 25.04 -34.14 14.56
C ALA A 472 25.13 -33.02 13.51
N ALA A 473 26.11 -33.07 12.61
CA ALA A 473 26.24 -32.09 11.52
C ALA A 473 25.13 -32.24 10.46
N GLN A 474 24.76 -33.48 10.14
CA GLN A 474 23.68 -33.76 9.19
C GLN A 474 22.30 -33.48 9.80
N ALA A 475 22.11 -33.83 11.08
CA ALA A 475 20.91 -33.48 11.85
C ALA A 475 20.74 -31.96 12.02
N GLY A 476 21.81 -31.16 12.04
CA GLY A 476 21.72 -29.70 12.03
C GLY A 476 21.17 -29.13 10.71
N ALA A 477 21.57 -29.71 9.57
CA ALA A 477 21.05 -29.34 8.26
C ALA A 477 19.60 -29.82 8.05
N GLU A 478 19.26 -31.02 8.51
CA GLU A 478 17.89 -31.56 8.50
C GLU A 478 16.99 -30.85 9.55
N ALA A 479 17.53 -30.35 10.65
CA ALA A 479 16.79 -29.49 11.58
C ALA A 479 16.40 -28.17 10.91
N ALA A 480 17.28 -27.57 10.10
CA ALA A 480 16.96 -26.36 9.34
C ALA A 480 15.85 -26.58 8.29
N SER A 481 15.91 -27.68 7.51
CA SER A 481 14.84 -27.97 6.53
C SER A 481 13.53 -28.47 7.16
N SER A 482 13.62 -29.20 8.29
CA SER A 482 12.42 -29.56 9.06
C SER A 482 11.83 -28.37 9.82
N TRP A 483 12.58 -27.28 10.07
CA TRP A 483 12.02 -26.04 10.61
C TRP A 483 11.17 -25.27 9.60
N ASP A 484 11.56 -25.24 8.32
CA ASP A 484 10.66 -24.77 7.24
C ASP A 484 9.35 -25.58 7.22
N SER A 485 9.43 -26.88 7.54
CA SER A 485 8.24 -27.76 7.65
C SER A 485 7.51 -27.69 9.01
N ALA A 486 8.15 -27.21 10.08
CA ALA A 486 7.58 -27.09 11.42
C ALA A 486 6.92 -25.73 11.65
N ARG A 487 7.34 -24.70 10.90
CA ARG A 487 6.66 -23.40 10.79
C ARG A 487 5.17 -23.56 10.44
N MET A 488 4.82 -24.58 9.65
CA MET A 488 3.43 -24.96 9.32
C MET A 488 2.64 -25.65 10.45
N ARG A 489 3.24 -26.02 11.59
CA ARG A 489 2.54 -26.76 12.66
C ARG A 489 2.37 -26.00 13.99
N VAL A 490 3.29 -25.11 14.35
CA VAL A 490 3.23 -24.44 15.68
C VAL A 490 2.13 -23.37 15.76
N PHE A 491 1.74 -22.75 14.64
CA PHE A 491 0.58 -21.83 14.61
C PHE A 491 -0.78 -22.54 14.50
N GLY A 492 -0.80 -23.88 14.55
CA GLY A 492 -1.94 -24.71 14.15
C GLY A 492 -2.58 -25.59 15.22
N SER A 493 -2.45 -25.30 16.53
CA SER A 493 -3.37 -25.84 17.56
C SER A 493 -3.13 -25.25 18.95
N SER A 494 -4.14 -24.60 19.54
CA SER A 494 -4.14 -24.21 20.96
C SER A 494 -5.55 -24.21 21.54
N SER A 495 -6.13 -25.39 21.77
CA SER A 495 -7.20 -25.57 22.76
C SER A 495 -7.43 -27.04 23.10
N LEU A 496 -6.92 -27.47 24.27
CA LEU A 496 -7.64 -28.34 25.19
C LEU A 496 -7.02 -28.16 26.59
N LYS A 497 -7.77 -27.51 27.48
CA LYS A 497 -7.37 -27.24 28.87
C LYS A 497 -7.66 -28.43 29.78
N ALA A 498 -6.94 -28.44 30.91
CA ALA A 498 -7.26 -29.12 32.17
C ALA A 498 -7.18 -30.66 32.20
N HIS A 499 -6.10 -31.18 32.79
CA HIS A 499 -6.09 -31.33 34.25
C HIS A 499 -4.69 -31.15 34.85
#